data_AF-I3D6E8-F1
#
_entry.id   AF-I3D6E8-F1
#
_cell.length_a   1.000
_cell.length_b   1.000
_cell.length_c   1.000
_cell.angle_alpha   90.00
_cell.angle_beta   90.00
_cell.angle_gamma   90.00
#
_symmetry.space_group_name_H-M   'P 1'
#
loop_
_entity.id
_entity.type
_entity.pdbx_description
1 polymer ?
#
loop_
_entity_poly.entity_id
_entity_poly.type
_entity_poly.pdbx_seq_one_letter_code
_entity_poly.pdbx_strand_id
1 'polypeptide(L)'
;MKKLFLLTALSCAVSLTQANTIPATNTNTHTYEFTQTYNLVVPQGSKGETKLWVPLPFTNDYQEVKTIEFDGNYKQAYITENNQYGAKTLFANWDEKAEKRDLQVKLVVLTKDREPMLKGALDNYQVPEKIEYSVDVQEYLKPTAHIKTNGIVKQFAEKIVGNESNPLKKAELIHTWIVNNMERDNSVLGCGDGDVEKILKTGVLKGKCTDINSVFVALARASGIPAREVFGIRLGQAVKMGEYSKAAFGGAKDKIANENGGQHCRAEFYLAGFGWVPVDSADVAKYRLTEKKSVEDKDTQAVAKYLFGNWEANWMGYNHGRDFTLYPTPELTPLNNFGYPYAEIGGDPLNSYDAKEFGYEFVSKEL
;
A
#
# COMPACT_ATOMS: atom_id res chain seq x y z
N MET A 1 -61.56 28.02 53.49
CA MET A 1 -61.05 26.75 52.93
C MET A 1 -59.82 27.04 52.08
N LYS A 2 -58.61 26.78 52.58
CA LYS A 2 -57.37 26.86 51.80
C LYS A 2 -56.72 25.47 51.84
N LYS A 3 -56.69 24.79 50.68
CA LYS A 3 -56.00 23.52 50.49
C LYS A 3 -54.54 23.81 50.12
N LEU A 4 -53.61 23.21 50.85
CA LEU A 4 -52.17 23.25 50.58
C LEU A 4 -51.83 22.04 49.70
N PHE A 5 -51.29 22.28 48.50
CA PHE A 5 -50.82 21.23 47.60
C PHE A 5 -49.31 20.99 47.85
N LEU A 6 -48.94 19.74 48.13
CA LEU A 6 -47.53 19.30 48.10
C LEU A 6 -47.11 19.11 46.64
N LEU A 7 -46.00 19.74 46.24
CA LEU A 7 -45.27 19.41 45.02
C LEU A 7 -44.18 18.36 45.36
N THR A 8 -44.30 17.16 44.80
CA THR A 8 -43.20 16.18 44.73
C THR A 8 -42.31 16.50 43.53
N ALA A 9 -41.04 16.79 43.79
CA ALA A 9 -40.02 16.96 42.76
C ALA A 9 -39.51 15.59 42.31
N LEU A 10 -39.71 15.24 41.04
CA LEU A 10 -39.06 14.11 40.38
C LEU A 10 -37.67 14.56 39.90
N SER A 11 -36.61 13.97 40.45
CA SER A 11 -35.25 14.16 39.97
C SER A 11 -34.98 13.21 38.80
N CYS A 12 -34.98 13.72 37.57
CA CYS A 12 -34.45 12.99 36.41
C CYS A 12 -32.92 13.03 36.45
N ALA A 13 -32.30 11.89 36.71
CA ALA A 13 -30.86 11.71 36.52
C ALA A 13 -30.58 11.59 35.01
N VAL A 14 -29.91 12.59 34.44
CA VAL A 14 -29.42 12.54 33.06
C VAL A 14 -28.06 11.84 33.07
N SER A 15 -28.02 10.61 32.55
CA SER A 15 -26.77 9.91 32.30
C SER A 15 -26.02 10.60 31.16
N LEU A 16 -24.96 11.36 31.48
CA LEU A 16 -24.04 11.89 30.50
C LEU A 16 -23.19 10.74 29.94
N THR A 17 -23.55 10.24 28.75
CA THR A 17 -22.65 9.40 27.97
C THR A 17 -21.48 10.25 27.48
N GLN A 18 -20.29 10.07 28.05
CA GLN A 18 -19.07 10.63 27.47
C GLN A 18 -18.80 9.92 26.15
N ALA A 19 -18.89 10.65 25.04
CA ALA A 19 -18.39 10.17 23.77
C ALA A 19 -16.87 10.02 23.89
N ASN A 20 -16.37 8.79 23.85
CA ASN A 20 -14.94 8.53 23.72
C ASN A 20 -14.47 9.13 22.38
N THR A 21 -13.81 10.28 22.43
CA THR A 21 -13.16 10.86 21.26
C THR A 21 -11.97 9.98 20.90
N ILE A 22 -12.05 9.26 19.79
CA ILE A 22 -10.91 8.53 19.24
C ILE A 22 -9.82 9.56 18.91
N PRO A 23 -8.57 9.41 19.40
CA PRO A 23 -7.48 10.32 19.09
C PRO A 23 -7.31 10.48 17.58
N ALA A 24 -6.93 11.67 17.11
CA ALA A 24 -6.54 11.84 15.71
C ALA A 24 -5.34 10.93 15.41
N THR A 25 -5.55 9.93 14.56
CA THR A 25 -4.54 8.92 14.23
C THR A 25 -3.59 9.39 13.13
N ASN A 26 -3.98 10.40 12.36
CA ASN A 26 -3.13 11.00 11.33
C ASN A 26 -2.38 12.20 11.91
N THR A 27 -1.06 12.28 11.70
CA THR A 27 -0.19 13.17 12.48
C THR A 27 0.57 14.17 11.60
N ASN A 28 1.85 13.93 11.34
CA ASN A 28 2.70 14.78 10.52
C ASN A 28 2.13 14.84 9.10
N THR A 29 2.14 16.04 8.52
CA THR A 29 1.66 16.28 7.16
C THR A 29 2.85 16.71 6.30
N HIS A 30 2.92 16.13 5.11
CA HIS A 30 3.93 16.42 4.09
C HIS A 30 3.24 16.85 2.81
N THR A 31 3.90 17.68 2.01
CA THR A 31 3.43 18.00 0.66
C THR A 31 4.58 17.78 -0.31
N TYR A 32 4.30 17.03 -1.36
CA TYR A 32 5.28 16.70 -2.39
C TYR A 32 4.78 17.17 -3.76
N GLU A 33 5.69 17.76 -4.53
CA GLU A 33 5.56 17.80 -5.99
C GLU A 33 6.25 16.54 -6.55
N PHE A 34 5.51 15.69 -7.25
CA PHE A 34 6.03 14.49 -7.89
C PHE A 34 5.92 14.61 -9.41
N THR A 35 7.06 14.57 -10.09
CA THR A 35 7.16 14.65 -11.54
C THR A 35 7.58 13.30 -12.10
N GLN A 36 6.74 12.76 -12.99
CA GLN A 36 7.02 11.57 -13.78
C GLN A 36 7.28 12.01 -15.22
N THR A 37 8.47 11.75 -15.72
CA THR A 37 8.82 12.01 -17.12
C THR A 37 8.97 10.69 -17.84
N TYR A 38 8.34 10.58 -19.00
CA TYR A 38 8.40 9.43 -19.89
C TYR A 38 8.94 9.88 -21.24
N ASN A 39 9.98 9.20 -21.71
CA ASN A 39 10.51 9.25 -23.06
C ASN A 39 10.70 7.78 -23.49
N LEU A 40 9.60 7.17 -23.92
CA LEU A 40 9.55 5.71 -24.05
C LEU A 40 10.52 5.22 -25.12
N VAL A 41 11.35 4.25 -24.73
CA VAL A 41 12.34 3.64 -25.62
C VAL A 41 11.66 2.53 -26.42
N VAL A 42 11.85 2.54 -27.75
CA VAL A 42 11.35 1.49 -28.63
C VAL A 42 12.39 0.36 -28.72
N PRO A 43 12.10 -0.86 -28.23
CA PRO A 43 13.02 -1.98 -28.37
C PRO A 43 13.26 -2.31 -29.85
N GLN A 44 14.46 -2.79 -30.16
CA GLN A 44 14.79 -3.18 -31.52
C GLN A 44 13.86 -4.30 -32.00
N GLY A 45 13.16 -4.05 -33.11
CA GLY A 45 12.26 -5.01 -33.73
C GLY A 45 10.78 -4.76 -33.44
N SER A 46 10.45 -4.06 -32.35
CA SER A 46 9.07 -3.68 -32.04
C SER A 46 8.57 -2.59 -32.98
N LYS A 47 7.31 -2.73 -33.42
CA LYS A 47 6.64 -1.80 -34.34
C LYS A 47 5.15 -1.75 -34.02
N GLY A 48 4.53 -0.60 -34.24
CA GLY A 48 3.10 -0.40 -34.02
C GLY A 48 2.82 0.76 -33.09
N GLU A 49 1.54 0.95 -32.78
CA GLU A 49 1.07 1.96 -31.82
C GLU A 49 1.76 1.76 -30.47
N THR A 50 2.21 2.86 -29.86
CA THR A 50 2.70 2.84 -28.47
C THR A 50 1.56 3.20 -27.55
N LYS A 51 1.34 2.41 -26.49
CA LYS A 51 0.35 2.70 -25.45
C LYS A 51 1.03 2.67 -24.09
N LEU A 52 0.60 3.57 -23.20
CA LEU A 52 1.12 3.75 -21.85
C LEU A 52 -0.04 3.87 -20.87
N TRP A 53 0.06 3.14 -19.77
CA TRP A 53 -0.82 3.21 -18.61
C TRP A 53 0.02 3.63 -17.41
N VAL A 54 -0.25 4.82 -16.88
CA VAL A 54 0.42 5.39 -15.71
C VAL A 54 -0.47 5.26 -14.48
N PRO A 55 -0.03 4.60 -13.40
CA PRO A 55 -0.79 4.56 -12.15
C PRO A 55 -0.85 5.97 -11.54
N LEU A 56 -2.05 6.38 -11.13
CA LEU A 56 -2.28 7.65 -10.44
C LEU A 56 -2.75 7.42 -9.01
N PRO A 57 -2.40 8.30 -8.06
CA PRO A 57 -2.81 8.18 -6.67
C PRO A 57 -4.32 8.38 -6.48
N PHE A 58 -4.85 7.71 -5.46
CA PHE A 58 -6.20 7.98 -4.94
C PHE A 58 -6.15 9.01 -3.81
N THR A 59 -7.31 9.59 -3.47
CA THR A 59 -7.47 10.50 -2.34
C THR A 59 -8.28 9.82 -1.23
N ASN A 60 -7.84 9.99 0.02
CA ASN A 60 -8.55 9.57 1.23
C ASN A 60 -8.13 10.41 2.46
N ASP A 61 -8.28 9.86 3.67
CA ASP A 61 -8.02 10.54 4.94
C ASP A 61 -6.53 10.84 5.21
N TYR A 62 -5.62 10.03 4.66
CA TYR A 62 -4.17 10.13 4.88
C TYR A 62 -3.37 10.57 3.66
N GLN A 63 -3.97 10.62 2.47
CA GLN A 63 -3.35 11.22 1.30
C GLN A 63 -4.38 11.97 0.44
N GLU A 64 -4.00 13.12 -0.09
CA GLU A 64 -4.87 13.96 -0.90
C GLU A 64 -4.13 14.44 -2.14
N VAL A 65 -4.66 14.09 -3.31
CA VAL A 65 -4.17 14.59 -4.60
C VAL A 65 -4.71 16.00 -4.81
N LYS A 66 -3.82 17.01 -4.77
CA LYS A 66 -4.18 18.42 -4.94
C LYS A 66 -4.29 18.80 -6.41
N THR A 67 -3.34 18.35 -7.22
CA THR A 67 -3.32 18.60 -8.66
C THR A 67 -2.79 17.40 -9.42
N ILE A 68 -3.29 17.24 -10.65
CA ILE A 68 -2.76 16.33 -11.66
C ILE A 68 -2.66 17.15 -12.94
N GLU A 69 -1.45 17.32 -13.43
CA GLU A 69 -1.17 18.00 -14.70
C GLU A 69 -0.38 17.05 -15.57
N PHE A 70 -0.71 16.98 -16.86
CA PHE A 70 0.08 16.20 -17.81
C PHE A 70 0.14 16.88 -19.18
N ASP A 71 1.30 16.79 -19.81
CA ASP A 71 1.58 17.34 -21.13
C ASP A 71 2.53 16.42 -21.89
N GLY A 72 2.51 16.49 -23.22
CA GLY A 72 3.32 15.62 -24.06
C GLY A 72 2.89 15.64 -25.52
N ASN A 73 3.53 14.81 -26.34
CA ASN A 73 3.24 14.73 -27.77
C ASN A 73 2.33 13.53 -28.12
N TYR A 74 1.48 13.11 -27.18
CA TYR A 74 0.54 12.02 -27.34
C TYR A 74 -0.54 12.34 -28.38
N LYS A 75 -1.09 11.30 -29.01
CA LYS A 75 -2.25 11.41 -29.88
C LYS A 75 -3.53 11.55 -29.07
N GLN A 76 -3.67 10.73 -28.04
CA GLN A 76 -4.77 10.77 -27.09
C GLN A 76 -4.23 10.50 -25.68
N ALA A 77 -4.78 11.22 -24.70
CA ALA A 77 -4.59 10.90 -23.30
C ALA A 77 -5.88 11.16 -22.51
N TYR A 78 -6.17 10.31 -21.53
CA TYR A 78 -7.31 10.47 -20.62
C TYR A 78 -7.11 9.70 -19.31
N ILE A 79 -7.75 10.18 -18.25
CA ILE A 79 -7.80 9.50 -16.96
C ILE A 79 -9.04 8.60 -16.91
N THR A 80 -8.88 7.37 -16.44
CA THR A 80 -9.96 6.40 -16.27
C THR A 80 -9.81 5.63 -14.97
N GLU A 81 -10.94 5.19 -14.44
CA GLU A 81 -11.06 4.26 -13.30
C GLU A 81 -11.87 3.02 -13.70
N ASN A 82 -12.04 2.79 -15.02
CA ASN A 82 -12.87 1.71 -15.55
C ASN A 82 -12.18 0.34 -15.43
N ASN A 83 -12.04 -0.14 -14.21
CA ASN A 83 -11.52 -1.45 -13.88
C ASN A 83 -12.11 -1.94 -12.55
N GLN A 84 -11.93 -3.23 -12.25
CA GLN A 84 -12.53 -3.89 -11.07
C GLN A 84 -12.21 -3.17 -9.75
N TYR A 85 -11.04 -2.54 -9.64
CA TYR A 85 -10.55 -1.93 -8.40
C TYR A 85 -10.67 -0.41 -8.36
N GLY A 86 -11.22 0.22 -9.41
CA GLY A 86 -11.22 1.68 -9.54
C GLY A 86 -9.80 2.26 -9.56
N ALA A 87 -8.80 1.49 -9.99
CA ALA A 87 -7.41 1.96 -10.03
C ALA A 87 -7.30 3.11 -11.03
N LYS A 88 -7.06 4.32 -10.53
CA LYS A 88 -6.96 5.53 -11.34
C LYS A 88 -5.74 5.42 -12.26
N THR A 89 -6.00 5.55 -13.55
CA THR A 89 -5.00 5.32 -14.60
C THR A 89 -5.02 6.49 -15.57
N LEU A 90 -3.87 7.09 -15.84
CA LEU A 90 -3.69 7.93 -17.03
C LEU A 90 -3.28 7.02 -18.19
N PHE A 91 -4.14 6.92 -19.19
CA PHE A 91 -3.81 6.28 -20.45
C PHE A 91 -3.31 7.32 -21.46
N ALA A 92 -2.27 7.00 -22.21
CA ALA A 92 -1.80 7.77 -23.35
C ALA A 92 -1.34 6.86 -24.50
N ASN A 93 -1.47 7.34 -25.75
CA ASN A 93 -0.96 6.62 -26.92
C ASN A 93 -0.25 7.52 -27.95
N TRP A 94 0.52 6.87 -28.81
CA TRP A 94 1.22 7.49 -29.94
C TRP A 94 1.08 6.61 -31.18
N ASP A 95 0.97 7.24 -32.35
CA ASP A 95 0.96 6.54 -33.62
C ASP A 95 2.27 5.76 -33.85
N GLU A 96 2.20 4.69 -34.65
CA GLU A 96 3.34 3.83 -35.00
C GLU A 96 4.58 4.62 -35.48
N LYS A 97 4.34 5.70 -36.23
CA LYS A 97 5.39 6.52 -36.84
C LYS A 97 5.84 7.70 -35.97
N ALA A 98 5.43 7.77 -34.71
CA ALA A 98 5.85 8.85 -33.82
C ALA A 98 7.38 8.86 -33.68
N GLU A 99 7.99 10.03 -33.87
CA GLU A 99 9.43 10.21 -33.71
C GLU A 99 9.84 10.11 -32.23
N LYS A 100 8.98 10.63 -31.33
CA LYS A 100 9.15 10.60 -29.87
C LYS A 100 7.86 10.17 -29.18
N ARG A 101 7.99 9.64 -27.97
CA ARG A 101 6.87 9.27 -27.08
C ARG A 101 7.06 9.93 -25.72
N ASP A 102 6.84 11.23 -25.71
CA ASP A 102 7.10 12.09 -24.55
C ASP A 102 5.79 12.33 -23.78
N LEU A 103 5.80 12.06 -22.48
CA LEU A 103 4.75 12.40 -21.54
C LEU A 103 5.38 12.86 -20.23
N GLN A 104 4.96 14.01 -19.71
CA GLN A 104 5.27 14.44 -18.36
C GLN A 104 3.97 14.49 -17.55
N VAL A 105 4.00 13.94 -16.33
CA VAL A 105 2.92 14.01 -15.36
C VAL A 105 3.46 14.68 -14.10
N LYS A 106 2.83 15.78 -13.69
CA LYS A 106 3.14 16.47 -12.44
C LYS A 106 1.95 16.32 -11.47
N LEU A 107 2.26 15.87 -10.27
CA LEU A 107 1.31 15.73 -9.17
C LEU A 107 1.73 16.63 -8.02
N VAL A 108 0.77 17.29 -7.37
CA VAL A 108 0.97 17.80 -6.01
C VAL A 108 0.14 16.93 -5.08
N VAL A 109 0.79 16.28 -4.13
CA VAL A 109 0.15 15.37 -3.17
C VAL A 109 0.46 15.79 -1.76
N LEU A 110 -0.57 15.80 -0.92
CA LEU A 110 -0.44 15.95 0.53
C LEU A 110 -0.53 14.56 1.15
N THR A 111 0.40 14.19 2.01
CA THR A 111 0.39 12.90 2.72
C THR A 111 0.44 13.14 4.22
N LYS A 112 -0.12 12.21 5.00
CA LYS A 112 -0.13 12.26 6.46
C LYS A 112 0.33 10.95 7.04
N ASP A 113 1.23 11.01 8.01
CA ASP A 113 1.61 9.87 8.81
C ASP A 113 0.37 9.22 9.41
N ARG A 114 0.25 7.90 9.29
CA ARG A 114 -0.86 7.12 9.88
C ARG A 114 -0.34 6.41 11.11
N GLU A 115 -0.77 6.82 12.28
CA GLU A 115 -0.17 6.39 13.54
C GLU A 115 -1.17 5.93 14.61
N PRO A 116 -2.17 5.09 14.28
CA PRO A 116 -3.17 4.67 15.27
C PRO A 116 -2.57 3.90 16.44
N MET A 117 -1.55 3.06 16.22
CA MET A 117 -0.90 2.32 17.30
C MET A 117 -0.04 3.25 18.19
N LEU A 118 0.75 4.15 17.59
CA LEU A 118 1.55 5.12 18.35
C LEU A 118 0.69 6.09 19.17
N LYS A 119 -0.50 6.45 18.66
CA LYS A 119 -1.46 7.32 19.36
C LYS A 119 -2.36 6.60 20.36
N GLY A 120 -2.14 5.30 20.60
CA GLY A 120 -2.91 4.50 21.55
C GLY A 120 -4.38 4.30 21.14
N ALA A 121 -4.73 4.56 19.88
CA ALA A 121 -6.11 4.40 19.39
C ALA A 121 -6.56 2.94 19.35
N LEU A 122 -5.62 1.99 19.41
CA LEU A 122 -5.86 0.55 19.43
C LEU A 122 -5.70 -0.09 20.83
N ASP A 123 -5.26 0.65 21.85
CA ASP A 123 -4.95 0.11 23.18
C ASP A 123 -6.15 -0.57 23.84
N ASN A 124 -7.35 -0.01 23.60
CA ASN A 124 -8.61 -0.51 24.14
C ASN A 124 -9.52 -1.09 23.07
N TYR A 125 -8.98 -1.49 21.91
CA TYR A 125 -9.78 -2.10 20.84
C TYR A 125 -10.53 -3.33 21.36
N GLN A 126 -11.86 -3.29 21.25
CA GLN A 126 -12.74 -4.41 21.57
C GLN A 126 -13.36 -4.94 20.28
N VAL A 127 -13.36 -6.26 20.14
CA VAL A 127 -14.02 -6.92 19.01
C VAL A 127 -15.53 -6.70 19.16
N PRO A 128 -16.22 -6.15 18.14
CA PRO A 128 -17.67 -6.01 18.19
C PRO A 128 -18.36 -7.37 18.37
N GLU A 129 -19.45 -7.43 19.13
CA GLU A 129 -20.25 -8.65 19.32
C GLU A 129 -20.75 -9.23 17.98
N LYS A 130 -21.03 -8.35 17.03
CA LYS A 130 -21.40 -8.69 15.65
C LYS A 130 -20.48 -7.98 14.68
N ILE A 131 -19.81 -8.76 13.84
CA ILE A 131 -18.96 -8.23 12.77
C ILE A 131 -19.74 -8.24 11.46
N GLU A 132 -20.00 -7.05 10.94
CA GLU A 132 -20.56 -6.84 9.60
C GLU A 132 -19.62 -5.93 8.81
N TYR A 133 -19.06 -6.45 7.73
CA TYR A 133 -18.23 -5.68 6.82
C TYR A 133 -19.08 -5.13 5.68
N SER A 134 -18.82 -3.89 5.28
CA SER A 134 -19.37 -3.31 4.06
C SER A 134 -18.89 -4.08 2.82
N VAL A 135 -19.61 -3.96 1.70
CA VAL A 135 -19.33 -4.74 0.47
C VAL A 135 -17.91 -4.49 -0.05
N ASP A 136 -17.42 -3.26 0.04
CA ASP A 136 -16.06 -2.86 -0.33
C ASP A 136 -14.99 -3.50 0.57
N VAL A 137 -15.29 -3.73 1.85
CA VAL A 137 -14.37 -4.41 2.77
C VAL A 137 -14.43 -5.94 2.59
N GLN A 138 -15.60 -6.50 2.31
CA GLN A 138 -15.77 -7.95 2.09
C GLN A 138 -14.96 -8.47 0.89
N GLU A 139 -14.73 -7.64 -0.12
CA GLU A 139 -13.86 -7.98 -1.25
C GLU A 139 -12.48 -8.43 -0.77
N TYR A 140 -11.96 -7.79 0.26
CA TYR A 140 -10.64 -8.07 0.83
C TYR A 140 -10.60 -9.26 1.80
N LEU A 141 -11.66 -10.06 1.85
CA LEU A 141 -11.63 -11.42 2.41
C LEU A 141 -11.46 -12.50 1.32
N LYS A 142 -11.79 -12.16 0.07
CA LYS A 142 -11.81 -13.13 -1.03
C LYS A 142 -10.38 -13.48 -1.47
N PRO A 143 -10.17 -14.71 -1.97
CA PRO A 143 -8.91 -15.07 -2.60
C PRO A 143 -8.76 -14.41 -3.97
N THR A 144 -7.51 -14.24 -4.40
CA THR A 144 -7.13 -13.94 -5.80
C THR A 144 -6.20 -15.05 -6.32
N ALA A 145 -5.71 -14.94 -7.56
CA ALA A 145 -4.79 -15.94 -8.12
C ALA A 145 -3.49 -16.04 -7.30
N HIS A 146 -2.92 -14.89 -6.92
CA HIS A 146 -1.69 -14.82 -6.13
C HIS A 146 -1.95 -14.82 -4.60
N ILE A 147 -3.15 -14.43 -4.15
CA ILE A 147 -3.56 -14.38 -2.73
C ILE A 147 -4.60 -15.46 -2.46
N LYS A 148 -4.16 -16.72 -2.38
CA LYS A 148 -5.02 -17.83 -1.97
C LYS A 148 -5.26 -17.79 -0.45
N THR A 149 -6.42 -18.26 -0.01
CA THR A 149 -6.82 -18.25 1.42
C THR A 149 -7.08 -19.65 1.99
N ASN A 150 -6.79 -20.69 1.20
CA ASN A 150 -7.02 -22.09 1.52
C ASN A 150 -5.69 -22.89 1.47
N GLY A 151 -5.78 -24.23 1.57
CA GLY A 151 -4.64 -25.12 1.43
C GLY A 151 -3.50 -24.78 2.40
N ILE A 152 -2.28 -24.70 1.88
CA ILE A 152 -1.09 -24.39 2.69
C ILE A 152 -1.19 -23.02 3.38
N VAL A 153 -1.81 -22.03 2.73
CA VAL A 153 -1.95 -20.68 3.32
C VAL A 153 -2.81 -20.76 4.58
N LYS A 154 -3.93 -21.47 4.51
CA LYS A 154 -4.80 -21.69 5.67
C LYS A 154 -4.09 -22.47 6.78
N GLN A 155 -3.33 -23.50 6.43
CA GLN A 155 -2.57 -24.30 7.41
C GLN A 155 -1.53 -23.45 8.16
N PHE A 156 -0.78 -22.59 7.44
CA PHE A 156 0.15 -21.66 8.06
C PHE A 156 -0.60 -20.65 8.93
N ALA A 157 -1.69 -20.07 8.44
CA ALA A 157 -2.50 -19.12 9.19
C ALA A 157 -2.98 -19.72 10.52
N GLU A 158 -3.61 -20.90 10.48
CA GLU A 158 -4.08 -21.63 11.66
C GLU A 158 -2.95 -21.96 12.64
N LYS A 159 -1.79 -22.39 12.12
CA LYS A 159 -0.61 -22.67 12.96
C LYS A 159 -0.08 -21.42 13.65
N ILE A 160 -0.05 -20.28 12.95
CA ILE A 160 0.50 -19.01 13.46
C ILE A 160 -0.44 -18.40 14.50
N VAL A 161 -1.75 -18.37 14.22
CA VAL A 161 -2.72 -17.70 15.10
C VAL A 161 -3.24 -18.60 16.22
N GLY A 162 -3.17 -19.93 16.06
CA GLY A 162 -3.66 -20.89 17.04
C GLY A 162 -5.13 -20.65 17.42
N ASN A 163 -5.40 -20.56 18.73
CA ASN A 163 -6.73 -20.33 19.28
C ASN A 163 -7.04 -18.84 19.53
N GLU A 164 -6.18 -17.92 19.09
CA GLU A 164 -6.47 -16.49 19.23
C GLU A 164 -7.75 -16.13 18.47
N SER A 165 -8.59 -15.29 19.06
CA SER A 165 -9.87 -14.86 18.49
C SER A 165 -9.87 -13.37 18.15
N ASN A 166 -9.05 -12.56 18.83
CA ASN A 166 -8.94 -11.13 18.60
C ASN A 166 -8.20 -10.86 17.28
N PRO A 167 -8.84 -10.22 16.28
CA PRO A 167 -8.25 -9.97 14.96
C PRO A 167 -7.00 -9.07 15.02
N LEU A 168 -6.91 -8.12 15.96
CA LEU A 168 -5.70 -7.31 16.15
C LEU A 168 -4.52 -8.19 16.60
N LYS A 169 -4.76 -9.12 17.53
CA LYS A 169 -3.72 -10.03 18.02
C LYS A 169 -3.34 -11.10 17.00
N LYS A 170 -4.30 -11.60 16.22
CA LYS A 170 -3.99 -12.45 15.06
C LYS A 170 -3.08 -11.75 14.05
N ALA A 171 -3.40 -10.49 13.69
CA ALA A 171 -2.59 -9.70 12.78
C ALA A 171 -1.17 -9.45 13.34
N GLU A 172 -1.06 -9.18 14.64
CA GLU A 172 0.22 -9.03 15.34
C GLU A 172 1.06 -10.31 15.26
N LEU A 173 0.46 -11.48 15.56
CA LEU A 173 1.13 -12.79 15.46
C LEU A 173 1.62 -13.08 14.03
N ILE A 174 0.82 -12.74 13.01
CA ILE A 174 1.21 -12.89 11.60
C ILE A 174 2.38 -11.97 11.26
N HIS A 175 2.32 -10.69 11.64
CA HIS A 175 3.41 -9.75 11.44
C HIS A 175 4.70 -10.22 12.12
N THR A 176 4.62 -10.62 13.39
CA THR A 176 5.76 -11.16 14.14
C THR A 176 6.34 -12.43 13.50
N TRP A 177 5.48 -13.34 13.03
CA TRP A 177 5.96 -14.53 12.32
C TRP A 177 6.73 -14.15 11.05
N ILE A 178 6.22 -13.21 10.26
CA ILE A 178 6.91 -12.73 9.06
C ILE A 178 8.26 -12.10 9.41
N VAL A 179 8.30 -11.21 10.40
CA VAL A 179 9.54 -10.55 10.86
C VAL A 179 10.60 -11.57 11.29
N ASN A 180 10.18 -12.66 11.93
CA ASN A 180 11.07 -13.70 12.42
C ASN A 180 11.55 -14.69 11.35
N ASN A 181 10.74 -14.92 10.31
CA ASN A 181 10.97 -16.03 9.39
C ASN A 181 11.29 -15.61 7.95
N MET A 182 10.93 -14.39 7.55
CA MET A 182 11.16 -13.91 6.19
C MET A 182 12.37 -12.97 6.08
N GLU A 183 13.03 -12.99 4.92
CA GLU A 183 14.17 -12.12 4.61
C GLU A 183 13.99 -11.35 3.30
N ARG A 184 14.66 -10.22 3.18
CA ARG A 184 14.72 -9.45 1.93
C ARG A 184 15.67 -10.13 0.95
N ASP A 185 15.24 -10.28 -0.30
CA ASP A 185 16.08 -10.72 -1.41
C ASP A 185 16.08 -9.66 -2.52
N ASN A 186 17.23 -9.01 -2.74
CA ASN A 186 17.34 -7.97 -3.76
C ASN A 186 17.50 -8.51 -5.19
N SER A 187 17.72 -9.82 -5.38
CA SER A 187 17.82 -10.47 -6.69
C SER A 187 16.46 -10.67 -7.36
N VAL A 188 15.37 -10.65 -6.60
CA VAL A 188 14.00 -10.72 -7.12
C VAL A 188 13.70 -9.51 -8.02
N LEU A 189 13.12 -9.75 -9.20
CA LEU A 189 12.78 -8.69 -10.15
C LEU A 189 11.65 -7.79 -9.60
N GLY A 190 11.75 -6.48 -9.87
CA GLY A 190 10.74 -5.50 -9.43
C GLY A 190 10.53 -5.51 -7.91
N CYS A 191 9.26 -5.63 -7.51
CA CYS A 191 8.82 -5.78 -6.10
C CYS A 191 8.49 -7.23 -5.70
N GLY A 192 8.66 -8.20 -6.60
CA GLY A 192 8.17 -9.57 -6.43
C GLY A 192 6.81 -9.84 -7.07
N ASP A 193 6.49 -11.12 -7.29
CA ASP A 193 5.20 -11.54 -7.84
C ASP A 193 4.13 -11.74 -6.74
N GLY A 194 4.55 -11.92 -5.48
CA GLY A 194 3.60 -12.14 -4.39
C GLY A 194 2.76 -13.41 -4.54
N ASP A 195 3.26 -14.45 -5.20
CA ASP A 195 2.62 -15.78 -5.19
C ASP A 195 2.84 -16.45 -3.83
N VAL A 196 1.88 -16.22 -2.92
CA VAL A 196 1.99 -16.69 -1.53
C VAL A 196 1.96 -18.21 -1.43
N GLU A 197 1.19 -18.87 -2.27
CA GLU A 197 1.11 -20.32 -2.25
C GLU A 197 2.48 -20.93 -2.60
N LYS A 198 3.15 -20.39 -3.63
CA LYS A 198 4.50 -20.80 -4.03
C LYS A 198 5.53 -20.51 -2.93
N ILE A 199 5.51 -19.33 -2.33
CA ILE A 199 6.44 -18.95 -1.23
C ILE A 199 6.32 -19.96 -0.08
N LEU A 200 5.10 -20.24 0.38
CA LEU A 200 4.87 -21.15 1.50
C LEU A 200 5.15 -22.63 1.14
N LYS A 201 4.83 -23.06 -0.09
CA LYS A 201 5.09 -24.46 -0.54
C LYS A 201 6.58 -24.76 -0.66
N THR A 202 7.34 -23.82 -1.22
CA THR A 202 8.78 -23.99 -1.46
C THR A 202 9.59 -23.82 -0.17
N GLY A 203 9.05 -23.08 0.81
CA GLY A 203 9.79 -22.72 2.02
C GLY A 203 10.87 -21.66 1.77
N VAL A 204 10.95 -21.11 0.56
CA VAL A 204 11.84 -19.98 0.25
C VAL A 204 11.17 -18.72 0.78
N LEU A 205 11.30 -18.51 2.09
CA LEU A 205 10.73 -17.37 2.82
C LEU A 205 11.54 -16.09 2.59
N LYS A 206 11.82 -15.76 1.32
CA LYS A 206 12.57 -14.56 0.93
C LYS A 206 11.90 -13.88 -0.24
N GLY A 207 12.05 -12.56 -0.32
CA GLY A 207 11.54 -11.79 -1.45
C GLY A 207 11.63 -10.29 -1.25
N LYS A 208 10.83 -9.54 -2.01
CA LYS A 208 10.71 -8.09 -1.90
C LYS A 208 9.38 -7.68 -1.28
N CYS A 209 9.00 -6.42 -1.43
CA CYS A 209 7.88 -5.86 -0.67
C CYS A 209 6.53 -6.44 -1.08
N THR A 210 6.31 -6.75 -2.35
CA THR A 210 5.10 -7.46 -2.78
C THR A 210 5.09 -8.88 -2.23
N ASP A 211 6.20 -9.62 -2.28
CA ASP A 211 6.26 -11.00 -1.74
C ASP A 211 5.93 -11.05 -0.25
N ILE A 212 6.59 -10.21 0.54
CA ILE A 212 6.49 -10.25 2.01
C ILE A 212 5.14 -9.71 2.49
N ASN A 213 4.68 -8.57 1.96
CA ASN A 213 3.39 -8.02 2.38
C ASN A 213 2.20 -8.80 1.79
N SER A 214 2.36 -9.50 0.66
CA SER A 214 1.37 -10.48 0.18
C SER A 214 1.19 -11.64 1.16
N VAL A 215 2.28 -12.16 1.74
CA VAL A 215 2.20 -13.21 2.77
C VAL A 215 1.40 -12.72 3.98
N PHE A 216 1.62 -11.48 4.44
CA PHE A 216 0.80 -10.89 5.50
C PHE A 216 -0.68 -10.89 5.12
N VAL A 217 -1.02 -10.36 3.93
CA VAL A 217 -2.40 -10.23 3.46
C VAL A 217 -3.07 -11.59 3.34
N ALA A 218 -2.43 -12.57 2.71
CA ALA A 218 -2.99 -13.90 2.52
C ALA A 218 -3.24 -14.64 3.84
N LEU A 219 -2.30 -14.57 4.79
CA LEU A 219 -2.46 -15.17 6.11
C LEU A 219 -3.54 -14.46 6.94
N ALA A 220 -3.66 -13.14 6.83
CA ALA A 220 -4.72 -12.37 7.48
C ALA A 220 -6.10 -12.74 6.91
N ARG A 221 -6.25 -12.79 5.57
CA ARG A 221 -7.48 -13.21 4.91
C ARG A 221 -7.86 -14.65 5.25
N ALA A 222 -6.89 -15.57 5.24
CA ALA A 222 -7.09 -16.95 5.68
C ALA A 222 -7.49 -17.06 7.16
N SER A 223 -7.17 -16.05 7.97
CA SER A 223 -7.57 -15.93 9.39
C SER A 223 -8.91 -15.22 9.60
N GLY A 224 -9.62 -14.85 8.51
CA GLY A 224 -10.92 -14.17 8.55
C GLY A 224 -10.82 -12.65 8.75
N ILE A 225 -9.66 -12.05 8.49
CA ILE A 225 -9.40 -10.61 8.64
C ILE A 225 -9.32 -10.01 7.23
N PRO A 226 -10.17 -9.03 6.86
CA PRO A 226 -10.02 -8.35 5.60
C PRO A 226 -8.66 -7.66 5.54
N ALA A 227 -7.90 -7.88 4.49
CA ALA A 227 -6.56 -7.33 4.36
C ALA A 227 -6.23 -7.04 2.89
N ARG A 228 -5.42 -6.02 2.64
CA ARG A 228 -5.03 -5.64 1.27
C ARG A 228 -3.66 -5.04 1.19
N GLU A 229 -3.03 -5.24 0.04
CA GLU A 229 -1.85 -4.50 -0.36
C GLU A 229 -2.23 -3.08 -0.80
N VAL A 230 -1.27 -2.18 -0.67
CA VAL A 230 -1.32 -0.83 -1.24
C VAL A 230 -0.06 -0.66 -2.08
N PHE A 231 -0.22 -0.66 -3.39
CA PHE A 231 0.85 -0.46 -4.36
C PHE A 231 1.08 1.03 -4.55
N GLY A 232 2.33 1.46 -4.47
CA GLY A 232 2.66 2.88 -4.44
C GLY A 232 4.14 3.16 -4.68
N ILE A 233 4.57 4.36 -4.29
CA ILE A 233 5.93 4.83 -4.49
C ILE A 233 6.38 5.70 -3.30
N ARG A 234 7.66 5.67 -2.98
CA ARG A 234 8.30 6.64 -2.08
C ARG A 234 8.31 8.03 -2.71
N LEU A 235 8.33 9.05 -1.86
CA LEU A 235 8.32 10.46 -2.25
C LEU A 235 9.47 11.25 -1.63
N GLY A 236 10.22 10.67 -0.70
CA GLY A 236 11.31 11.40 -0.08
C GLY A 236 11.92 10.73 1.14
N GLN A 237 12.62 11.55 1.91
CA GLN A 237 13.33 11.13 3.10
C GLN A 237 12.37 10.67 4.19
N ALA A 238 12.64 9.49 4.75
CA ALA A 238 12.08 9.11 6.04
C ALA A 238 12.78 9.90 7.16
N VAL A 239 12.01 10.56 8.01
CA VAL A 239 12.47 11.31 9.19
C VAL A 239 12.48 10.39 10.41
N LYS A 240 11.34 9.77 10.75
CA LYS A 240 11.19 8.90 11.93
C LYS A 240 11.97 7.59 11.75
N MET A 241 11.70 6.88 10.67
CA MET A 241 12.44 5.64 10.36
C MET A 241 13.87 5.93 9.90
N GLY A 242 14.14 7.17 9.47
CA GLY A 242 15.49 7.65 9.15
C GLY A 242 16.47 7.63 10.32
N GLU A 243 15.97 7.65 11.57
CA GLU A 243 16.79 7.47 12.78
C GLU A 243 17.44 6.09 12.83
N TYR A 244 16.81 5.08 12.24
CA TYR A 244 17.30 3.71 12.18
C TYR A 244 18.14 3.44 10.92
N SER A 245 17.72 3.96 9.76
CA SER A 245 18.44 3.79 8.50
C SER A 245 18.16 4.94 7.54
N LYS A 246 19.24 5.54 7.00
CA LYS A 246 19.16 6.56 5.94
C LYS A 246 18.86 5.98 4.55
N ALA A 247 18.90 4.66 4.40
CA ALA A 247 18.81 4.00 3.09
C ALA A 247 17.61 3.05 2.96
N ALA A 248 17.15 2.43 4.05
CA ALA A 248 16.08 1.43 3.97
C ALA A 248 14.71 2.05 3.66
N PHE A 249 14.41 3.24 4.17
CA PHE A 249 13.03 3.75 4.25
C PHE A 249 12.70 4.91 3.29
N GLY A 250 13.62 5.29 2.42
CA GLY A 250 13.49 6.45 1.53
C GLY A 250 14.45 7.56 1.93
N GLY A 251 14.98 8.26 0.94
CA GLY A 251 16.02 9.27 1.11
C GLY A 251 15.80 10.44 0.15
N ALA A 252 16.34 11.59 0.52
CA ALA A 252 16.35 12.78 -0.32
C ALA A 252 17.65 13.55 -0.10
N LYS A 253 18.03 14.35 -1.10
CA LYS A 253 19.09 15.35 -0.99
C LYS A 253 18.50 16.70 -1.32
N ASP A 254 18.67 17.67 -0.43
CA ASP A 254 18.14 19.03 -0.59
C ASP A 254 16.61 19.03 -0.88
N LYS A 255 15.87 18.17 -0.15
CA LYS A 255 14.43 17.88 -0.32
C LYS A 255 14.02 17.24 -1.66
N ILE A 256 14.98 16.84 -2.50
CA ILE A 256 14.73 16.21 -3.79
C ILE A 256 15.10 14.72 -3.73
N ALA A 257 14.21 13.85 -4.18
CA ALA A 257 14.41 12.41 -4.24
C ALA A 257 14.28 11.91 -5.69
N ASN A 258 15.20 11.02 -6.08
CA ASN A 258 15.05 10.22 -7.30
C ASN A 258 14.33 8.93 -6.93
N GLU A 259 13.16 8.72 -7.54
CA GLU A 259 12.25 7.64 -7.19
C GLU A 259 12.15 6.58 -8.29
N ASN A 260 13.15 6.49 -9.18
CA ASN A 260 13.15 5.52 -10.27
C ASN A 260 13.04 4.06 -9.80
N GLY A 261 13.58 3.78 -8.61
CA GLY A 261 13.43 2.50 -7.89
C GLY A 261 12.66 2.64 -6.58
N GLY A 262 11.84 3.69 -6.46
CA GLY A 262 11.10 4.04 -5.25
C GLY A 262 9.81 3.24 -5.05
N GLN A 263 9.45 2.35 -6.00
CA GLN A 263 8.22 1.56 -5.90
C GLN A 263 8.21 0.74 -4.62
N HIS A 264 7.04 0.72 -3.99
CA HIS A 264 6.85 0.03 -2.73
C HIS A 264 5.44 -0.53 -2.63
N CYS A 265 5.31 -1.61 -1.86
CA CYS A 265 4.05 -2.23 -1.54
C CYS A 265 3.96 -2.29 -0.03
N ARG A 266 2.95 -1.65 0.57
CA ARG A 266 2.62 -1.80 2.00
C ARG A 266 1.35 -2.64 2.15
N ALA A 267 0.99 -3.04 3.36
CA ALA A 267 -0.27 -3.76 3.61
C ALA A 267 -1.09 -3.09 4.72
N GLU A 268 -2.39 -3.31 4.69
CA GLU A 268 -3.28 -2.93 5.79
C GLU A 268 -4.33 -4.00 6.03
N PHE A 269 -4.82 -4.06 7.26
CA PHE A 269 -5.86 -4.99 7.67
C PHE A 269 -7.02 -4.23 8.31
N TYR A 270 -8.23 -4.75 8.19
CA TYR A 270 -9.43 -4.10 8.67
C TYR A 270 -9.87 -4.67 10.02
N LEU A 271 -10.11 -3.78 10.97
CA LEU A 271 -10.70 -4.11 12.26
C LEU A 271 -12.13 -3.57 12.32
N ALA A 272 -13.10 -4.45 12.55
CA ALA A 272 -14.50 -4.07 12.70
C ALA A 272 -14.66 -3.06 13.84
N GLY A 273 -15.37 -1.96 13.59
CA GLY A 273 -15.54 -0.87 14.57
C GLY A 273 -14.36 0.09 14.67
N PHE A 274 -13.26 -0.13 13.94
CA PHE A 274 -12.12 0.78 13.87
C PHE A 274 -11.82 1.25 12.43
N GLY A 275 -11.59 0.32 11.51
CA GLY A 275 -11.19 0.61 10.13
C GLY A 275 -9.89 -0.04 9.71
N TRP A 276 -9.25 0.51 8.68
CA TRP A 276 -7.98 0.02 8.14
C TRP A 276 -6.79 0.41 9.02
N VAL A 277 -6.01 -0.59 9.44
CA VAL A 277 -4.81 -0.47 10.25
C VAL A 277 -3.58 -0.75 9.37
N PRO A 278 -2.60 0.17 9.33
CA PRO A 278 -1.41 -0.01 8.50
C PRO A 278 -0.45 -1.08 9.05
N VAL A 279 0.28 -1.75 8.18
CA VAL A 279 1.39 -2.64 8.53
C VAL A 279 2.44 -2.68 7.41
N ASP A 280 3.71 -2.86 7.74
CA ASP A 280 4.76 -3.07 6.75
C ASP A 280 5.85 -4.02 7.25
N SER A 281 5.64 -5.32 7.05
CA SER A 281 6.63 -6.34 7.42
C SER A 281 7.83 -6.34 6.47
N ALA A 282 7.64 -5.90 5.21
CA ALA A 282 8.68 -5.90 4.21
C ALA A 282 9.78 -4.88 4.49
N ASP A 283 9.42 -3.70 5.01
CA ASP A 283 10.38 -2.67 5.40
C ASP A 283 11.26 -3.11 6.58
N VAL A 284 10.74 -3.94 7.50
CA VAL A 284 11.55 -4.56 8.56
C VAL A 284 12.62 -5.47 7.95
N ALA A 285 12.24 -6.33 6.99
CA ALA A 285 13.19 -7.22 6.31
C ALA A 285 14.21 -6.44 5.47
N LYS A 286 13.77 -5.37 4.80
CA LYS A 286 14.65 -4.46 4.05
C LYS A 286 15.65 -3.78 4.98
N TYR A 287 15.19 -3.25 6.11
CA TYR A 287 16.04 -2.66 7.15
C TYR A 287 17.11 -3.63 7.64
N ARG A 288 16.71 -4.85 8.02
CA ARG A 288 17.63 -5.90 8.48
C ARG A 288 18.72 -6.19 7.45
N LEU A 289 18.35 -6.32 6.17
CA LEU A 289 19.32 -6.54 5.10
C LEU A 289 20.25 -5.34 4.89
N THR A 290 19.68 -4.12 4.80
CA THR A 290 20.41 -2.89 4.52
C THR A 290 21.43 -2.57 5.63
N GLU A 291 21.01 -2.67 6.89
CA GLU A 291 21.83 -2.34 8.05
C GLU A 291 22.56 -3.56 8.65
N LYS A 292 22.44 -4.73 8.01
CA LYS A 292 23.04 -6.01 8.44
C LYS A 292 22.67 -6.37 9.88
N LYS A 293 21.42 -6.16 10.26
CA LYS A 293 20.89 -6.43 11.62
C LYS A 293 20.24 -7.81 11.70
N SER A 294 20.44 -8.47 12.84
CA SER A 294 19.69 -9.69 13.15
C SER A 294 18.24 -9.35 13.50
N VAL A 295 17.39 -10.37 13.61
CA VAL A 295 16.01 -10.15 14.04
C VAL A 295 15.95 -9.73 15.51
N GLU A 296 16.82 -10.25 16.36
CA GLU A 296 16.88 -9.98 17.80
C GLU A 296 17.45 -8.61 18.16
N ASP A 297 18.03 -7.90 17.18
CA ASP A 297 18.56 -6.56 17.40
C ASP A 297 17.47 -5.60 17.91
N LYS A 298 17.81 -4.80 18.93
CA LYS A 298 16.86 -3.89 19.59
C LYS A 298 16.23 -2.89 18.61
N ASP A 299 16.98 -2.44 17.62
CA ASP A 299 16.52 -1.46 16.65
C ASP A 299 15.61 -2.14 15.62
N THR A 300 15.95 -3.38 15.21
CA THR A 300 15.04 -4.23 14.42
C THR A 300 13.69 -4.42 15.12
N GLN A 301 13.70 -4.75 16.42
CA GLN A 301 12.48 -4.93 17.20
C GLN A 301 11.69 -3.63 17.35
N ALA A 302 12.36 -2.50 17.50
CA ALA A 302 11.71 -1.18 17.54
C ALA A 302 11.06 -0.81 16.20
N VAL A 303 11.76 -1.04 15.08
CA VAL A 303 11.24 -0.84 13.73
C VAL A 303 10.04 -1.75 13.46
N ALA A 304 10.14 -3.05 13.80
CA ALA A 304 9.02 -3.99 13.66
C ALA A 304 7.79 -3.52 14.46
N LYS A 305 8.00 -3.13 15.72
CA LYS A 305 6.92 -2.62 16.57
C LYS A 305 6.28 -1.35 16.00
N TYR A 306 7.06 -0.43 15.45
CA TYR A 306 6.52 0.79 14.83
C TYR A 306 5.72 0.45 13.56
N LEU A 307 6.27 -0.39 12.68
CA LEU A 307 5.64 -0.75 11.41
C LEU A 307 4.44 -1.71 11.56
N PHE A 308 4.07 -2.12 12.76
CA PHE A 308 2.77 -2.70 13.06
C PHE A 308 1.81 -1.64 13.60
N GLY A 309 0.88 -1.21 12.77
CA GLY A 309 -0.11 -0.19 13.12
C GLY A 309 0.36 1.24 12.91
N ASN A 310 1.52 1.49 12.28
CA ASN A 310 1.91 2.83 11.84
C ASN A 310 2.57 2.84 10.46
N TRP A 311 2.43 3.96 9.76
CA TRP A 311 3.10 4.32 8.51
C TRP A 311 3.61 5.75 8.58
N GLU A 312 4.91 5.91 8.38
CA GLU A 312 5.48 7.20 7.99
C GLU A 312 5.15 7.46 6.51
N ALA A 313 4.71 8.68 6.19
CA ALA A 313 4.05 9.05 4.95
C ALA A 313 4.97 9.78 3.96
N ASN A 314 6.25 9.40 3.93
CA ASN A 314 7.19 9.75 2.87
C ASN A 314 6.96 8.93 1.57
N TRP A 315 5.70 8.61 1.28
CA TRP A 315 5.24 7.75 0.19
C TRP A 315 3.77 8.05 -0.13
N MET A 316 3.30 7.59 -1.28
CA MET A 316 1.89 7.62 -1.67
C MET A 316 1.43 6.29 -2.24
N GLY A 317 0.13 5.98 -2.09
CA GLY A 317 -0.52 4.80 -2.64
C GLY A 317 -1.26 5.09 -3.94
N TYR A 318 -1.11 4.22 -4.94
CA TYR A 318 -1.80 4.27 -6.22
C TYR A 318 -3.10 3.48 -6.23
N ASN A 319 -3.09 2.23 -5.76
CA ASN A 319 -4.24 1.34 -5.79
C ASN A 319 -4.03 0.10 -4.92
N HIS A 320 -5.05 -0.76 -4.89
CA HIS A 320 -5.09 -2.03 -4.18
C HIS A 320 -5.27 -3.23 -5.14
N GLY A 321 -5.04 -3.01 -6.44
CA GLY A 321 -5.44 -3.94 -7.48
C GLY A 321 -4.56 -5.19 -7.51
N ARG A 322 -5.20 -6.36 -7.58
CA ARG A 322 -4.55 -7.66 -7.81
C ARG A 322 -5.24 -8.41 -8.92
N ASP A 323 -4.48 -9.05 -9.79
CA ASP A 323 -5.01 -10.01 -10.78
C ASP A 323 -6.16 -9.44 -11.64
N PHE A 324 -5.99 -8.22 -12.15
CA PHE A 324 -7.06 -7.44 -12.77
C PHE A 324 -6.68 -6.88 -14.14
N THR A 325 -7.71 -6.50 -14.90
CA THR A 325 -7.54 -5.93 -16.23
C THR A 325 -7.69 -4.42 -16.19
N LEU A 326 -6.71 -3.71 -16.76
CA LEU A 326 -6.79 -2.27 -16.99
C LEU A 326 -7.72 -1.94 -18.16
N TYR A 327 -8.12 -0.67 -18.22
CA TYR A 327 -8.81 -0.11 -19.37
C TYR A 327 -7.99 1.05 -19.96
N PRO A 328 -7.84 1.13 -21.29
CA PRO A 328 -8.18 0.09 -22.27
C PRO A 328 -7.38 -1.18 -22.00
N THR A 329 -7.84 -2.33 -22.51
CA THR A 329 -7.21 -3.62 -22.21
C THR A 329 -5.80 -3.69 -22.80
N PRO A 330 -4.75 -3.91 -21.98
CA PRO A 330 -3.39 -4.14 -22.45
C PRO A 330 -3.21 -5.57 -22.98
N GLU A 331 -2.13 -5.82 -23.71
CA GLU A 331 -1.75 -7.17 -24.16
C GLU A 331 -1.46 -8.08 -22.97
N LEU A 332 -0.73 -7.57 -21.97
CA LEU A 332 -0.49 -8.28 -20.72
C LEU A 332 -1.69 -8.14 -19.77
N THR A 333 -2.61 -9.10 -19.81
CA THR A 333 -3.78 -9.16 -18.92
C THR A 333 -4.09 -10.59 -18.47
N PRO A 334 -4.56 -10.81 -17.23
CA PRO A 334 -4.65 -9.83 -16.14
C PRO A 334 -3.27 -9.39 -15.65
N LEU A 335 -3.17 -8.15 -15.18
CA LEU A 335 -1.99 -7.67 -14.46
C LEU A 335 -2.05 -8.18 -13.02
N ASN A 336 -0.92 -8.69 -12.54
CA ASN A 336 -0.78 -9.11 -11.14
C ASN A 336 -0.98 -7.93 -10.17
N ASN A 337 -0.36 -6.78 -10.47
CA ASN A 337 -0.53 -5.53 -9.73
C ASN A 337 -0.22 -4.33 -10.64
N PHE A 338 -0.49 -3.12 -10.16
CA PHE A 338 -0.26 -1.89 -10.93
C PHE A 338 0.45 -0.81 -10.09
N GLY A 339 1.67 -1.15 -9.62
CA GLY A 339 2.57 -0.21 -8.93
C GLY A 339 3.61 0.46 -9.83
N TYR A 340 3.81 -0.08 -11.02
CA TYR A 340 4.72 0.43 -12.05
C TYR A 340 3.91 0.93 -13.25
N PRO A 341 4.41 1.91 -14.04
CA PRO A 341 3.83 2.20 -15.34
C PRO A 341 3.91 0.97 -16.24
N TYR A 342 2.91 0.76 -17.08
CA TYR A 342 2.92 -0.31 -18.09
C TYR A 342 2.88 0.32 -19.47
N ALA A 343 3.68 -0.19 -20.41
CA ALA A 343 3.64 0.25 -21.79
C ALA A 343 3.82 -0.93 -22.73
N GLU A 344 3.26 -0.80 -23.93
CA GLU A 344 3.43 -1.74 -25.02
C GLU A 344 3.65 -1.00 -26.35
N ILE A 345 4.38 -1.62 -27.28
CA ILE A 345 4.60 -1.11 -28.63
C ILE A 345 4.15 -2.18 -29.62
N GLY A 346 3.02 -1.94 -30.29
CA GLY A 346 2.40 -2.94 -31.16
C GLY A 346 2.00 -4.24 -30.44
N GLY A 347 1.78 -4.16 -29.12
CA GLY A 347 1.53 -5.32 -28.26
C GLY A 347 2.76 -5.84 -27.52
N ASP A 348 3.98 -5.48 -27.92
CA ASP A 348 5.20 -5.91 -27.21
C ASP A 348 5.37 -5.13 -25.89
N PRO A 349 5.32 -5.76 -24.71
CA PRO A 349 5.46 -5.07 -23.44
C PRO A 349 6.88 -4.51 -23.22
N LEU A 350 6.98 -3.31 -22.63
CA LEU A 350 8.23 -2.75 -22.17
C LEU A 350 8.61 -3.24 -20.75
N ASN A 351 9.91 -3.23 -20.45
CA ASN A 351 10.41 -3.62 -19.13
C ASN A 351 10.19 -2.51 -18.08
N SER A 352 9.05 -2.53 -17.41
CA SER A 352 8.70 -1.56 -16.36
C SER A 352 9.63 -1.55 -15.15
N TYR A 353 10.52 -2.53 -15.00
CA TYR A 353 11.40 -2.67 -13.84
C TYR A 353 12.77 -2.04 -14.04
N ASP A 354 13.09 -1.60 -15.26
CA ASP A 354 14.30 -0.86 -15.59
C ASP A 354 13.92 0.52 -16.15
N ALA A 355 14.14 1.56 -15.33
CA ALA A 355 13.81 2.94 -15.68
C ALA A 355 14.47 3.41 -16.98
N LYS A 356 15.69 2.95 -17.26
CA LYS A 356 16.44 3.37 -18.44
C LYS A 356 15.95 2.64 -19.69
N GLU A 357 15.70 1.34 -19.60
CA GLU A 357 15.14 0.57 -20.72
C GLU A 357 13.69 0.95 -21.02
N PHE A 358 12.89 1.28 -20.01
CA PHE A 358 11.54 1.79 -20.21
C PHE A 358 11.54 3.22 -20.76
N GLY A 359 12.47 4.04 -20.28
CA GLY A 359 12.55 5.47 -20.56
C GLY A 359 11.67 6.29 -19.63
N TYR A 360 11.72 6.05 -18.31
CA TYR A 360 11.09 6.92 -17.32
C TYR A 360 12.10 7.54 -16.35
N GLU A 361 11.76 8.72 -15.84
CA GLU A 361 12.44 9.39 -14.73
C GLU A 361 11.40 9.95 -13.75
N PHE A 362 11.54 9.58 -12.47
CA PHE A 362 10.66 9.94 -11.38
C PHE A 362 11.42 10.78 -10.37
N VAL A 363 10.96 12.01 -10.16
CA VAL A 363 11.56 12.95 -9.21
C VAL A 363 10.49 13.48 -8.29
N SER A 364 10.74 13.42 -6.99
CA SER A 364 9.89 14.03 -5.98
C SER A 364 10.62 15.18 -5.30
N LYS A 365 9.88 16.24 -4.96
CA LYS A 365 10.37 17.37 -4.17
C LYS A 365 9.40 17.63 -3.03
N GLU A 366 9.88 17.58 -1.79
CA GLU A 366 9.12 18.04 -0.64
C GLU A 366 9.05 19.57 -0.64
N LEU A 367 7.84 20.13 -0.48
CA LEU A 367 7.57 21.57 -0.57
C LEU A 367 7.84 22.31 0.75
#